data_AF-A0A2N2F2L2-F1
#
_entry.id   AF-A0A2N2F2L2-F1
#
_cell.length_a   1.000
_cell.length_b   1.000
_cell.length_c   1.000
_cell.angle_alpha   90.00
_cell.angle_beta   90.00
_cell.angle_gamma   90.00
#
_symmetry.space_group_name_H-M   'P 1'
#
loop_
_entity.id
_entity.type
_entity.pdbx_description
1 polymer ?
#
loop_
_entity_poly.entity_id
_entity_poly.type
_entity_poly.pdbx_seq_one_letter_code
_entity_poly.pdbx_strand_id
1 'polypeptide(L)'
;MKLLLLDSLHKRKDLLLDRYFNPFFKYLYSHKITPNFLTGVSVLSGLLAIYFLFINQAVFICLIVLHIILDALDGTYARSLKLKSLLGDFLDHGGDLLIGSLLLFKVANFLGGAWVILPWLFLFEASVLARLSLLDKKFPSRNFIYFFLFGLFELGMLFQVILQPISFLLFLASHFVIQKFRQKPLRMAN
;
A
#
# COMPACT_ATOMS: atom_id res chain seq x y z
N MET A 1 -24.81 -7.67 8.56
CA MET A 1 -24.75 -8.82 7.62
C MET A 1 -23.70 -8.64 6.51
N LYS A 2 -23.66 -7.52 5.76
CA LYS A 2 -22.64 -7.27 4.71
C LYS A 2 -21.17 -7.28 5.20
N LEU A 3 -20.86 -6.73 6.39
CA LEU A 3 -19.50 -6.74 6.94
C LEU A 3 -18.99 -8.16 7.26
N LEU A 4 -19.84 -9.00 7.86
CA LEU A 4 -19.51 -10.40 8.18
C LEU A 4 -19.24 -11.24 6.92
N LEU A 5 -19.99 -10.98 5.84
CA LEU A 5 -19.76 -11.61 4.54
C LEU A 5 -18.42 -11.18 3.92
N LEU A 6 -18.09 -9.88 3.96
CA LEU A 6 -16.79 -9.36 3.47
C LEU A 6 -15.60 -9.92 4.26
N ASP A 7 -15.71 -10.00 5.59
CA ASP A 7 -14.67 -10.60 6.44
C ASP A 7 -14.49 -12.10 6.12
N SER A 8 -15.59 -12.83 5.91
CA SER A 8 -15.51 -14.26 5.55
C SER A 8 -14.88 -14.50 4.18
N LEU A 9 -15.06 -13.57 3.23
CA LEU A 9 -14.46 -13.64 1.90
C LEU A 9 -12.97 -13.28 1.92
N HIS A 10 -12.57 -12.26 2.68
CA HIS A 10 -11.15 -11.93 2.89
C HIS A 10 -10.41 -13.12 3.52
N LYS A 11 -10.98 -13.69 4.58
CA LYS A 11 -10.43 -14.87 5.27
C LYS A 11 -10.27 -16.08 4.34
N ARG A 12 -11.20 -16.30 3.40
CA ARG A 12 -11.09 -17.38 2.39
C ARG A 12 -9.97 -17.13 1.37
N LYS A 13 -9.78 -15.89 0.91
CA LYS A 13 -8.69 -15.54 -0.02
C LYS A 13 -7.32 -15.78 0.62
N ASP A 14 -7.16 -15.34 1.86
CA ASP A 14 -5.93 -15.54 2.63
C ASP A 14 -5.63 -17.03 2.83
N LEU A 15 -6.66 -17.83 3.16
CA LEU A 15 -6.54 -19.30 3.31
C LEU A 15 -6.10 -20.03 2.02
N LEU A 16 -6.53 -19.54 0.85
CA LEU A 16 -6.13 -20.14 -0.43
C LEU A 16 -4.68 -19.82 -0.78
N LEU A 17 -4.28 -18.55 -0.65
CA LEU A 17 -2.90 -18.13 -0.85
C LEU A 17 -1.96 -18.84 0.14
N ASP A 18 -2.36 -18.95 1.40
CA ASP A 18 -1.62 -19.72 2.40
C ASP A 18 -1.44 -21.18 1.96
N ARG A 19 -2.49 -21.85 1.48
CA ARG A 19 -2.38 -23.27 1.09
C ARG A 19 -1.38 -23.48 -0.07
N TYR A 20 -1.39 -22.62 -1.08
CA TYR A 20 -0.52 -22.79 -2.25
C TYR A 20 0.93 -22.34 -2.00
N PHE A 21 1.14 -21.25 -1.25
CA PHE A 21 2.47 -20.68 -1.06
C PHE A 21 3.21 -21.18 0.19
N ASN A 22 2.54 -21.86 1.12
CA ASN A 22 3.18 -22.34 2.36
C ASN A 22 4.40 -23.25 2.15
N PRO A 23 4.43 -24.21 1.21
CA PRO A 23 5.65 -24.99 0.93
C PRO A 23 6.83 -24.09 0.53
N PHE A 24 6.56 -23.09 -0.30
CA PHE A 24 7.56 -22.10 -0.73
C PHE A 24 8.01 -21.21 0.44
N PHE A 25 7.11 -20.75 1.30
CA PHE A 25 7.44 -19.99 2.49
C PHE A 25 8.28 -20.78 3.50
N LYS A 26 7.98 -22.07 3.69
CA LYS A 26 8.81 -22.94 4.54
C LYS A 26 10.21 -23.12 3.96
N TYR A 27 10.33 -23.22 2.64
CA TYR A 27 11.62 -23.26 1.96
C TYR A 27 12.42 -21.96 2.15
N LEU A 28 11.79 -20.79 2.01
CA LEU A 28 12.45 -19.52 2.30
C LEU A 28 12.91 -19.42 3.75
N TYR A 29 12.04 -19.84 4.68
CA TYR A 29 12.33 -19.83 6.11
C TYR A 29 13.51 -20.74 6.46
N SER A 30 13.59 -21.94 5.88
CA SER A 30 14.72 -22.86 6.10
C SER A 30 16.06 -22.30 5.60
N HIS A 31 16.02 -21.39 4.62
CA HIS A 31 17.18 -20.65 4.11
C HIS A 31 17.41 -19.30 4.83
N LYS A 32 16.74 -19.05 5.97
CA LYS A 32 16.84 -17.82 6.78
C LYS A 32 16.42 -16.55 6.03
N ILE A 33 15.62 -16.68 4.97
CA ILE A 33 15.02 -15.54 4.27
C ILE A 33 13.76 -15.15 5.03
N THR A 34 13.79 -13.99 5.69
CA THR A 34 12.68 -13.48 6.51
C THR A 34 11.71 -12.63 5.68
N PRO A 35 10.46 -12.43 6.14
CA PRO A 35 9.55 -11.48 5.49
C PRO A 35 10.16 -10.08 5.36
N ASN A 36 10.83 -9.58 6.41
CA ASN A 36 11.49 -8.27 6.39
C ASN A 36 12.61 -8.19 5.33
N PHE A 37 13.28 -9.30 5.02
CA PHE A 37 14.25 -9.33 3.92
C PHE A 37 13.54 -9.14 2.58
N LEU A 38 12.40 -9.79 2.36
CA LEU A 38 11.59 -9.59 1.15
C LEU A 38 11.09 -8.14 1.05
N THR A 39 10.65 -7.53 2.16
CA THR A 39 10.28 -6.11 2.21
C THR A 39 11.47 -5.21 1.83
N GLY A 40 12.67 -5.50 2.35
CA GLY A 40 13.88 -4.75 2.01
C GLY A 40 14.23 -4.83 0.52
N VAL A 41 14.16 -6.03 -0.07
CA VAL A 41 14.36 -6.22 -1.52
C VAL A 41 13.26 -5.53 -2.32
N SER A 42 12.01 -5.57 -1.85
CA SER A 42 10.87 -4.88 -2.44
C SER A 42 11.14 -3.38 -2.52
N VAL A 43 11.49 -2.74 -1.41
CA VAL A 43 11.81 -1.30 -1.35
C VAL A 43 12.99 -0.97 -2.27
N LEU A 44 14.06 -1.76 -2.23
CA LEU A 44 15.21 -1.55 -3.11
C LEU A 44 14.83 -1.60 -4.60
N SER A 45 14.01 -2.60 -4.98
CA SER A 45 13.50 -2.71 -6.34
C SER A 45 12.62 -1.53 -6.74
N GLY A 46 11.77 -1.03 -5.85
CA GLY A 46 10.97 0.17 -6.07
C GLY A 46 11.82 1.43 -6.29
N LEU A 47 12.87 1.62 -5.48
CA LEU A 47 13.80 2.76 -5.62
C LEU A 47 14.54 2.72 -6.97
N LEU A 48 15.05 1.53 -7.35
CA LEU A 48 15.68 1.34 -8.65
C LEU A 48 14.69 1.54 -9.80
N ALA A 49 13.43 1.08 -9.65
CA ALA A 49 12.40 1.33 -10.64
C ALA A 49 12.22 2.83 -10.88
N ILE A 50 12.03 3.60 -9.79
CA ILE A 50 11.89 5.05 -9.88
C ILE A 50 13.09 5.65 -10.61
N TYR A 51 14.33 5.24 -10.31
CA TYR A 51 15.52 5.70 -11.04
C TYR A 51 15.40 5.49 -12.55
N PHE A 52 14.98 4.30 -13.01
CA PHE A 52 14.86 3.97 -14.43
C PHE A 52 13.62 4.50 -15.13
N LEU A 53 12.62 5.06 -14.42
CA LEU A 53 11.32 5.50 -14.95
C LEU A 53 11.37 6.23 -16.29
N PHE A 54 12.30 7.18 -16.45
CA PHE A 54 12.47 7.98 -17.68
C PHE A 54 13.78 7.69 -18.42
N ILE A 55 14.52 6.66 -18.01
CA ILE A 55 15.80 6.25 -18.62
C ILE A 55 15.59 5.00 -19.47
N ASN A 56 14.88 4.01 -18.93
CA ASN A 56 14.59 2.75 -19.61
C ASN A 56 13.26 2.18 -19.08
N GLN A 57 12.22 2.29 -19.90
CA GLN A 57 10.87 1.87 -19.53
C GLN A 57 10.76 0.37 -19.25
N ALA A 58 11.48 -0.47 -19.99
CA ALA A 58 11.46 -1.92 -19.77
C ALA A 58 12.03 -2.29 -18.41
N VAL A 59 13.19 -1.69 -18.04
CA VAL A 59 13.80 -1.90 -16.72
C VAL A 59 12.90 -1.37 -15.61
N PHE A 60 12.30 -0.20 -15.78
CA PHE A 60 11.29 0.33 -14.85
C PHE A 60 10.15 -0.67 -14.63
N ILE A 61 9.53 -1.16 -15.70
CA ILE A 61 8.40 -2.11 -15.63
C ILE A 61 8.83 -3.39 -14.89
N CYS A 62 9.98 -3.98 -15.23
CA CYS A 62 10.46 -5.18 -14.56
C CYS A 62 10.65 -4.96 -13.06
N LEU A 63 11.29 -3.85 -12.67
CA LEU A 63 11.59 -3.56 -11.28
C LEU A 63 10.35 -3.19 -10.46
N ILE A 64 9.42 -2.40 -11.02
CA ILE A 64 8.21 -2.03 -10.29
C ILE A 64 7.23 -3.20 -10.17
N VAL A 65 7.16 -4.10 -11.17
CA VAL A 65 6.40 -5.34 -11.06
C VAL A 65 7.01 -6.26 -10.00
N LEU A 66 8.34 -6.36 -9.96
CA LEU A 66 9.04 -7.10 -8.91
C LEU A 66 8.71 -6.55 -7.51
N HIS A 67 8.76 -5.22 -7.34
CA HIS A 67 8.35 -4.55 -6.11
C HIS A 67 6.93 -4.94 -5.70
N ILE A 68 5.95 -4.81 -6.59
CA ILE A 68 4.54 -5.14 -6.31
C ILE A 68 4.38 -6.62 -5.92
N ILE A 69 5.09 -7.53 -6.57
CA ILE A 69 5.03 -8.97 -6.26
C ILE A 69 5.63 -9.24 -4.88
N LEU A 70 6.81 -8.68 -4.57
CA LEU A 70 7.49 -8.91 -3.30
C LEU A 70 6.69 -8.33 -2.11
N ASP A 71 6.10 -7.16 -2.28
CA ASP A 71 5.19 -6.48 -1.32
C ASP A 71 3.87 -7.24 -1.07
N ALA A 72 3.39 -7.99 -2.06
CA ALA A 72 2.26 -8.89 -1.83
C ALA A 72 2.69 -10.17 -1.10
N LEU A 73 3.91 -10.62 -1.39
CA LEU A 73 4.46 -11.89 -0.93
C LEU A 73 4.92 -11.84 0.52
N ASP A 74 5.57 -10.76 0.96
CA ASP A 74 6.08 -10.61 2.33
C ASP A 74 4.96 -10.55 3.38
N GLY A 75 3.87 -9.84 3.11
CA GLY A 75 2.71 -9.80 3.98
C GLY A 75 2.01 -11.16 4.06
N THR A 76 1.92 -11.87 2.94
CA THR A 76 1.36 -13.23 2.90
C THR A 76 2.26 -14.21 3.64
N TYR A 77 3.58 -14.11 3.44
CA TYR A 77 4.59 -14.91 4.12
C TYR A 77 4.53 -14.71 5.64
N ALA A 78 4.49 -13.46 6.11
CA ALA A 78 4.39 -13.12 7.52
C ALA A 78 3.09 -13.64 8.16
N ARG A 79 1.96 -13.62 7.44
CA ARG A 79 0.69 -14.20 7.93
C ARG A 79 0.76 -15.72 8.00
N SER A 80 1.25 -16.37 6.94
CA SER A 80 1.27 -17.83 6.81
C SER A 80 2.08 -18.51 7.92
N LEU A 81 3.24 -17.93 8.28
CA LEU A 81 4.10 -18.45 9.34
C LEU A 81 3.92 -17.74 10.69
N LYS A 82 2.93 -16.85 10.84
CA LYS A 82 2.69 -16.05 12.06
C LYS A 82 3.94 -15.25 12.51
N LEU A 83 4.69 -14.73 11.55
CA LEU A 83 5.92 -13.94 11.74
C LEU A 83 5.67 -12.43 11.67
N LYS A 84 4.45 -11.97 11.98
CA LYS A 84 4.14 -10.53 12.02
C LYS A 84 5.01 -9.83 13.07
N SER A 85 5.55 -8.66 12.71
CA SER A 85 6.38 -7.87 13.60
C SER A 85 6.08 -6.38 13.42
N LEU A 86 6.22 -5.60 14.50
CA LEU A 86 6.04 -4.14 14.46
C LEU A 86 7.00 -3.47 13.46
N LEU A 87 8.23 -3.99 13.37
CA LEU A 87 9.21 -3.51 12.40
C LEU A 87 8.78 -3.82 10.97
N GLY A 88 8.27 -5.03 10.71
CA GLY A 88 7.77 -5.43 9.40
C GLY A 88 6.58 -4.56 8.97
N ASP A 89 5.62 -4.34 9.86
CA ASP A 89 4.46 -3.48 9.59
C ASP A 89 4.90 -2.03 9.30
N PHE A 90 5.87 -1.50 10.05
CA PHE A 90 6.44 -0.18 9.79
C PHE A 90 7.17 -0.10 8.44
N LEU A 91 7.96 -1.12 8.09
CA LEU A 91 8.69 -1.16 6.82
C LEU A 91 7.77 -1.31 5.61
N ASP A 92 6.71 -2.11 5.72
CA ASP A 92 5.67 -2.29 4.69
C ASP A 92 5.00 -0.96 4.39
N HIS A 93 4.44 -0.30 5.41
CA HIS A 93 3.70 0.96 5.23
C HIS A 93 4.63 2.13 4.89
N GLY A 94 5.80 2.21 5.53
CA GLY A 94 6.79 3.25 5.29
C GLY A 94 7.44 3.11 3.91
N GLY A 95 7.73 1.89 3.48
CA GLY A 95 8.26 1.57 2.16
C GLY A 95 7.26 1.95 1.06
N ASP A 96 6.01 1.52 1.19
CA ASP A 96 4.93 1.87 0.25
C ASP A 96 4.76 3.39 0.11
N LEU A 97 4.73 4.11 1.25
CA LEU A 97 4.64 5.56 1.25
C LEU A 97 5.84 6.20 0.56
N LEU A 98 7.05 5.74 0.87
CA LEU A 98 8.28 6.25 0.28
C LEU A 98 8.30 6.07 -1.25
N ILE A 99 8.03 4.85 -1.74
CA ILE A 99 8.02 4.55 -3.18
C ILE A 99 6.91 5.34 -3.88
N GLY A 100 5.69 5.35 -3.34
CA GLY A 100 4.57 6.09 -3.90
C GLY A 100 4.85 7.59 -4.00
N SER A 101 5.36 8.19 -2.92
CA SER A 101 5.73 9.61 -2.89
C SER A 101 6.83 9.94 -3.90
N LEU A 102 7.92 9.19 -3.91
CA LEU A 102 9.04 9.44 -4.82
C LEU A 102 8.63 9.30 -6.29
N LEU A 103 7.76 8.32 -6.60
CA LEU A 103 7.23 8.13 -7.93
C LEU A 103 6.38 9.34 -8.37
N LEU A 104 5.48 9.82 -7.50
CA LEU A 104 4.70 11.04 -7.74
C LEU A 104 5.61 12.26 -7.92
N PHE A 105 6.60 12.47 -7.06
CA PHE A 105 7.56 13.56 -7.20
C PHE A 105 8.30 13.51 -8.53
N LYS A 106 8.77 12.33 -8.94
CA LYS A 106 9.51 12.18 -10.18
C LYS A 106 8.64 12.49 -11.40
N VAL A 107 7.42 11.97 -11.45
CA VAL A 107 6.46 12.24 -12.54
C VAL A 107 6.04 13.72 -12.54
N ALA A 108 5.74 14.29 -11.38
CA ALA A 108 5.33 15.68 -11.26
C ALA A 108 6.42 16.65 -11.74
N ASN A 109 7.69 16.39 -11.40
CA ASN A 109 8.81 17.20 -11.87
C ASN A 109 9.03 17.06 -13.38
N PHE A 110 8.78 15.87 -13.95
CA PHE A 110 8.88 15.64 -15.39
C PHE A 110 7.78 16.37 -16.19
N LEU A 111 6.53 16.34 -15.70
CA LEU A 111 5.41 17.04 -16.34
C LEU A 111 5.44 18.55 -16.09
N GLY A 112 6.02 19.00 -14.97
CA GLY A 112 6.14 20.41 -14.60
C GLY A 112 4.82 21.09 -14.19
N GLY A 113 4.84 22.42 -14.09
CA GLY A 113 3.65 23.23 -13.82
C GLY A 113 2.95 22.89 -12.50
N ALA A 114 1.62 22.83 -12.54
CA ALA A 114 0.79 22.58 -11.36
C ALA A 114 0.92 21.15 -10.79
N TRP A 115 1.45 20.20 -11.57
CA TRP A 115 1.60 18.81 -11.16
C TRP A 115 2.52 18.66 -9.93
N VAL A 116 3.47 19.58 -9.74
CA VAL A 116 4.42 19.62 -8.61
C VAL A 116 3.71 19.76 -7.24
N ILE A 117 2.46 20.22 -7.22
CA ILE A 117 1.68 20.37 -5.98
C ILE A 117 1.16 19.02 -5.47
N LEU A 118 0.91 18.05 -6.35
CA LEU A 118 0.25 16.78 -5.97
C LEU A 118 1.05 15.93 -4.97
N PRO A 119 2.37 15.74 -5.11
CA PRO A 119 3.15 14.98 -4.13
C PRO A 119 3.07 15.59 -2.72
N TRP A 120 3.00 16.92 -2.61
CA TRP A 120 2.85 17.61 -1.33
C TRP A 120 1.49 17.38 -0.70
N LEU A 121 0.41 17.42 -1.49
CA LEU A 121 -0.94 17.08 -1.02
C LEU A 121 -1.01 15.63 -0.55
N PHE A 122 -0.37 14.71 -1.27
CA PHE A 122 -0.24 13.30 -0.89
C PHE A 122 0.48 13.11 0.44
N LEU A 123 1.63 13.77 0.66
CA LEU A 123 2.34 13.72 1.93
C LEU A 123 1.54 14.35 3.08
N PHE A 124 0.87 15.48 2.83
CA PHE A 124 0.00 16.12 3.82
C PHE A 124 -1.09 15.17 4.28
N GLU A 125 -1.80 14.54 3.33
CA GLU A 125 -2.84 13.56 3.64
C GLU A 125 -2.29 12.37 4.44
N ALA A 126 -1.19 11.76 3.98
CA ALA A 126 -0.54 10.66 4.68
C ALA A 126 -0.18 11.05 6.12
N SER A 127 0.29 12.28 6.34
CA SER A 127 0.61 12.78 7.69
C SER A 127 -0.61 12.93 8.59
N VAL A 128 -1.76 13.37 8.05
CA VAL A 128 -3.02 13.48 8.81
C VAL A 128 -3.50 12.09 9.21
N LEU A 129 -3.45 11.13 8.30
CA LEU A 129 -3.90 9.76 8.54
C LEU A 129 -2.97 9.02 9.51
N ALA A 130 -1.66 9.29 9.42
CA ALA A 130 -0.69 8.80 10.39
C ALA A 130 -1.03 9.26 11.81
N ARG A 131 -1.35 10.54 11.99
CA ARG A 131 -1.75 11.10 13.30
C ARG A 131 -3.05 10.51 13.84
N LEU A 132 -3.96 10.09 12.96
CA LEU A 132 -5.21 9.48 13.37
C LEU A 132 -5.09 7.96 13.61
N SER A 133 -3.88 7.39 13.55
CA SER A 133 -3.59 5.94 13.70
C SER A 133 -4.35 5.09 12.69
N LEU A 134 -4.32 5.55 11.45
CA LEU A 134 -5.28 5.18 10.43
C LEU A 134 -4.61 4.77 9.11
N LEU A 135 -3.28 4.66 9.15
CA LEU A 135 -2.41 4.22 8.06
C LEU A 135 -2.68 2.77 7.61
N ASP A 136 -3.19 1.91 8.51
CA ASP A 136 -3.41 0.48 8.23
C ASP A 136 -4.45 0.20 7.13
N LYS A 137 -5.23 1.21 6.73
CA LYS A 137 -6.18 1.05 5.61
C LYS A 137 -5.43 1.32 4.30
N LYS A 138 -5.25 0.26 3.52
CA LYS A 138 -4.65 0.32 2.18
C LYS A 138 -5.23 1.48 1.37
N PHE A 139 -4.33 2.39 1.01
CA PHE A 139 -4.65 3.56 0.23
C PHE A 139 -5.01 3.16 -1.21
N PRO A 140 -6.19 3.55 -1.72
CA PRO A 140 -6.52 3.34 -3.13
C PRO A 140 -5.64 4.16 -4.07
N SER A 141 -4.85 5.12 -3.56
CA SER A 141 -3.87 5.86 -4.35
C SER A 141 -2.86 4.93 -5.03
N ARG A 142 -2.50 3.77 -4.47
CA ARG A 142 -1.58 2.81 -5.14
C ARG A 142 -2.02 2.41 -6.56
N ASN A 143 -3.29 2.57 -6.90
CA ASN A 143 -3.81 2.28 -8.24
C ASN A 143 -3.23 3.19 -9.33
N PHE A 144 -2.66 4.36 -9.00
CA PHE A 144 -2.01 5.20 -10.02
C PHE A 144 -0.78 4.51 -10.64
N ILE A 145 -0.11 3.63 -9.89
CA ILE A 145 1.09 2.92 -10.36
C ILE A 145 0.78 2.11 -11.63
N TYR A 146 -0.43 1.57 -11.74
CA TYR A 146 -0.85 0.81 -12.94
C TYR A 146 -0.87 1.67 -14.20
N PHE A 147 -1.24 2.95 -14.10
CA PHE A 147 -1.18 3.86 -15.25
C PHE A 147 0.26 4.10 -15.69
N PHE A 148 1.19 4.15 -14.73
CA PHE A 148 2.59 4.40 -15.01
C PHE A 148 3.26 3.18 -15.68
N LEU A 149 2.79 1.95 -15.44
CA LEU A 149 3.24 0.75 -16.17
C LEU A 149 3.05 0.89 -17.68
N PHE A 150 1.97 1.54 -18.10
CA PHE A 150 1.62 1.74 -19.51
C PHE A 150 2.11 3.07 -20.07
N GLY A 151 2.90 3.85 -19.33
CA GLY A 151 3.37 5.17 -19.73
C GLY A 151 2.28 6.25 -19.74
N LEU A 152 1.11 5.99 -19.14
CA LEU A 152 -0.04 6.91 -19.09
C LEU A 152 0.10 7.89 -17.90
N PHE A 153 1.21 8.62 -17.85
CA PHE A 153 1.59 9.42 -16.68
C PHE A 153 0.58 10.53 -16.35
N GLU A 154 0.16 11.31 -17.35
CA GLU A 154 -0.82 12.39 -17.15
C GLU A 154 -2.17 11.85 -16.66
N LEU A 155 -2.64 10.74 -17.26
CA LEU A 155 -3.88 10.09 -16.84
C LEU A 155 -3.78 9.56 -15.42
N GLY A 156 -2.64 8.96 -15.05
CA GLY A 156 -2.38 8.52 -13.68
C GLY A 156 -2.38 9.69 -12.68
N MET A 157 -1.83 10.84 -13.06
CA MET A 157 -1.84 12.06 -12.24
C MET A 157 -3.25 12.65 -12.10
N LEU A 158 -4.03 12.71 -13.19
CA LEU A 158 -5.44 13.12 -13.16
C LEU A 158 -6.28 12.20 -12.26
N PHE A 159 -6.06 10.89 -12.39
CA PHE A 159 -6.73 9.89 -11.56
C PHE A 159 -6.39 10.10 -10.07
N GLN A 160 -5.13 10.42 -9.75
CA GLN A 160 -4.72 10.77 -8.40
C GLN A 160 -5.40 12.04 -7.89
N VAL A 161 -5.50 13.10 -8.70
CA VAL A 161 -6.20 14.35 -8.32
C VAL A 161 -7.66 14.10 -7.93
N ILE A 162 -8.33 13.17 -8.61
CA ILE A 162 -9.75 12.88 -8.38
C ILE A 162 -9.92 11.90 -7.21
N LEU A 163 -9.19 10.79 -7.21
CA LEU A 163 -9.36 9.75 -6.20
C LEU A 163 -8.87 10.16 -4.83
N GLN A 164 -7.80 10.96 -4.77
CA GLN A 164 -7.15 11.27 -3.51
C GLN A 164 -8.10 12.05 -2.55
N PRO A 165 -8.74 13.16 -2.97
CA PRO A 165 -9.70 13.87 -2.11
C PRO A 165 -10.91 13.01 -1.72
N ILE A 166 -11.43 12.20 -2.64
CA ILE A 166 -12.57 11.31 -2.36
C ILE A 166 -12.19 10.30 -1.28
N SER A 167 -11.01 9.68 -1.42
CA SER A 167 -10.50 8.68 -0.48
C SER A 167 -10.31 9.31 0.89
N PHE A 168 -9.71 10.49 0.96
CA PHE A 168 -9.52 11.24 2.20
C PHE A 168 -10.85 11.55 2.91
N LEU A 169 -11.85 12.04 2.16
CA LEU A 169 -13.16 12.40 2.73
C LEU A 169 -13.92 11.17 3.23
N LEU A 170 -13.94 10.08 2.45
CA LEU A 170 -14.54 8.81 2.87
C LEU A 170 -13.88 8.30 4.14
N PHE A 171 -12.57 8.48 4.22
CA PHE A 171 -11.80 8.05 5.35
C PHE A 171 -12.13 8.84 6.62
N LEU A 172 -12.14 10.17 6.56
CA LEU A 172 -12.55 11.05 7.65
C LEU A 172 -13.98 10.74 8.10
N ALA A 173 -14.92 10.61 7.15
CA ALA A 173 -16.30 10.26 7.46
C ALA A 173 -16.39 8.92 8.21
N SER A 174 -15.65 7.90 7.75
CA SER A 174 -15.61 6.60 8.42
C SER A 174 -15.07 6.70 9.85
N HIS A 175 -14.07 7.54 10.08
CA HIS A 175 -13.46 7.72 11.40
C HIS A 175 -14.44 8.36 12.39
N PHE A 176 -15.09 9.46 12.01
CA PHE A 176 -16.06 10.14 12.88
C PHE A 176 -17.29 9.27 13.19
N VAL A 177 -17.76 8.51 12.21
CA VAL A 177 -18.85 7.54 12.42
C VAL A 177 -18.44 6.50 13.46
N ILE A 178 -17.26 5.90 13.34
CA ILE A 178 -16.76 4.88 14.28
C ILE A 178 -16.58 5.47 15.69
N GLN A 179 -16.04 6.69 15.82
CA GLN A 179 -15.92 7.34 17.13
C GLN A 179 -17.28 7.56 17.80
N LYS A 180 -18.29 8.00 17.03
CA LYS A 180 -19.66 8.22 17.54
C LYS A 180 -20.30 6.92 18.04
N PHE A 181 -20.01 5.78 17.40
CA PHE A 181 -20.48 4.47 17.86
C PHE A 181 -19.73 3.96 19.09
N ARG A 182 -18.42 4.20 19.21
CA ARG A 182 -17.64 3.84 20.42
C ARG A 182 -18.07 4.60 21.67
N GLN A 183 -18.54 5.84 21.51
CA GLN A 183 -18.95 6.69 22.62
C GLN A 183 -20.39 6.46 23.11
N LYS A 184 -21.20 5.62 22.45
CA LYS A 184 -22.49 5.21 23.04
C LYS A 184 -22.22 4.16 24.11
N PRO A 185 -22.34 4.48 25.42
CA PRO A 185 -22.29 3.44 26.44
C PRO A 185 -23.43 2.46 26.16
N LEU A 186 -23.14 1.17 26.31
CA LEU A 186 -24.16 0.14 26.48
C LEU A 186 -25.03 0.61 27.66
N ARG A 187 -26.13 1.32 27.38
CA ARG A 187 -27.24 1.44 28.32
C ARG A 187 -27.76 0.02 28.44
N MET A 188 -27.18 -0.71 29.40
CA MET A 188 -27.65 -2.03 29.77
C MET A 188 -29.10 -1.88 30.18
N ALA A 189 -29.90 -2.76 29.60
CA ALA A 189 -31.29 -2.98 29.94
C ALA A 189 -31.38 -3.19 31.46
N ASN A 190 -32.12 -2.30 32.12
CA ASN A 190 -32.81 -2.60 33.35
C ASN A 190 -34.23 -3.03 32.98
#